data_AF-A0A5S9M4B8-F1
#
_entry.id   AF-A0A5S9M4B8-F1
#
_cell.length_a   1.000
_cell.length_b   1.000
_cell.length_c   1.000
_cell.angle_alpha   90.00
_cell.angle_beta   90.00
_cell.angle_gamma   90.00
#
_symmetry.space_group_name_H-M   'P 1'
#
loop_
_entity.id
_entity.type
_entity.pdbx_description
1 polymer ?
#
loop_
_entity_poly.entity_id
_entity_poly.type
_entity_poly.pdbx_seq_one_letter_code
_entity_poly.pdbx_strand_id
1 'polypeptide(L)' 'MNHFCRFFKKKEEIKNLFKISGEGCYMAEGHFSSHDELDQFLTELTNYANYKLSIAVKRLIHQ' A
#
# COMPACT_ATOMS: atom_id res chain seq x y z
N MET A 1 -8.43 17.91 4.08
CA MET A 1 -8.35 16.43 3.98
C MET A 1 -7.34 16.12 2.88
N ASN A 2 -6.16 15.55 3.21
CA ASN A 2 -5.06 15.39 2.25
C ASN A 2 -5.44 14.47 1.08
N HIS A 3 -5.11 14.89 -0.15
CA HIS A 3 -5.44 14.20 -1.42
C HIS A 3 -4.98 12.73 -1.43
N PHE A 4 -3.88 12.44 -0.73
CA PHE A 4 -3.30 11.11 -0.54
C PHE A 4 -4.24 10.13 0.18
N CYS A 5 -4.79 10.48 1.35
CA CYS A 5 -5.67 9.58 2.11
C CYS A 5 -6.98 9.27 1.36
N ARG A 6 -7.42 10.16 0.47
CA ARG A 6 -8.60 9.96 -0.39
C ARG A 6 -8.35 8.88 -1.45
N PHE A 7 -7.12 8.79 -1.97
CA PHE A 7 -6.72 7.75 -2.93
C PHE A 7 -6.86 6.35 -2.31
N PHE A 8 -6.27 6.13 -1.13
CA PHE A 8 -6.31 4.84 -0.44
C PHE A 8 -7.73 4.43 -0.01
N LYS A 9 -8.60 5.38 0.35
CA LYS A 9 -9.99 5.08 0.73
C LYS A 9 -10.86 4.50 -0.41
N LYS A 10 -10.41 4.60 -1.67
CA LYS A 10 -11.16 4.11 -2.84
C LYS A 10 -10.64 2.75 -3.36
N LYS A 11 -9.59 2.21 -2.75
CA LYS A 11 -8.89 1.01 -3.22
C LYS A 11 -9.23 -0.15 -2.31
N GLU A 12 -9.99 -1.11 -2.83
CA GLU A 12 -10.45 -2.29 -2.08
C GLU A 12 -9.29 -3.24 -1.75
N GLU A 13 -8.20 -3.15 -2.50
CA GLU A 13 -6.97 -3.92 -2.34
C GLU A 13 -6.25 -3.56 -1.04
N ILE A 14 -6.46 -2.35 -0.51
CA ILE A 14 -5.80 -1.85 0.70
C ILE A 14 -6.65 -2.21 1.93
N LYS A 15 -6.11 -3.08 2.78
CA LYS A 15 -6.76 -3.55 4.00
C LYS A 15 -6.50 -2.64 5.18
N ASN A 16 -5.27 -2.16 5.31
CA ASN A 16 -4.85 -1.31 6.43
C ASN A 16 -4.07 -0.10 5.94
N LEU A 17 -4.25 1.03 6.64
CA LEU A 17 -3.45 2.24 6.46
C LEU A 17 -3.06 2.78 7.83
N PHE A 18 -1.78 2.75 8.14
CA PHE A 18 -1.22 3.24 9.40
C PHE A 18 -0.46 4.53 9.16
N LYS A 19 -0.64 5.50 10.05
CA LYS A 19 0.28 6.62 10.17
C LYS A 19 1.44 6.17 11.04
N ILE A 20 2.67 6.31 10.56
CA ILE A 20 3.88 5.86 11.26
C ILE A 20 4.80 7.05 11.54
N SER A 21 5.61 6.93 12.58
CA SER A 21 6.68 7.87 12.91
C SER A 21 8.01 7.24 12.50
N GLY A 22 8.40 7.37 11.22
CA GLY A 22 9.61 6.75 10.64
C GLY A 22 10.03 7.43 9.33
N GLU A 23 10.77 6.73 8.47
CA GLU A 23 11.22 7.24 7.14
C GLU A 23 10.05 7.58 6.19
N GLY A 24 8.84 7.09 6.47
CA GLY A 24 7.63 7.40 5.70
C GLY A 24 6.54 8.00 6.58
N CYS A 25 5.58 8.68 5.94
CA CYS A 25 4.41 9.24 6.63
C CYS A 25 3.32 8.20 6.89
N TYR A 26 3.23 7.19 6.02
CA TYR A 26 2.18 6.18 6.02
C TYR A 26 2.73 4.82 5.62
N MET A 27 2.14 3.77 6.20
CA MET A 27 2.32 2.38 5.79
C MET A 27 0.97 1.82 5.39
N ALA A 28 0.87 1.30 4.17
CA ALA A 28 -0.33 0.63 3.69
C ALA A 28 -0.05 -0.86 3.54
N GLU A 29 -0.99 -1.69 3.99
CA GLU A 29 -0.97 -3.12 3.71
C GLU A 29 -2.14 -3.45 2.79
N GLY A 30 -1.83 -4.09 1.67
CA GLY A 30 -2.81 -4.51 0.69
C GLY A 30 -2.57 -5.93 0.20
N HIS A 31 -3.57 -6.48 -0.46
CA HIS A 31 -3.48 -7.77 -1.12
C HIS A 31 -3.92 -7.62 -2.57
N PHE A 32 -3.06 -8.06 -3.48
CA PHE A 32 -3.25 -7.98 -4.92
C PHE A 32 -3.34 -9.40 -5.47
N SER A 33 -4.22 -9.64 -6.44
CA SER A 33 -4.44 -10.98 -6.99
C SER A 33 -3.41 -11.33 -8.07
N SER A 34 -2.75 -10.30 -8.64
CA SER A 34 -1.75 -10.44 -9.69
C SER A 34 -0.64 -9.39 -9.57
N HIS A 35 0.50 -9.64 -10.23
CA HIS A 35 1.56 -8.64 -10.35
C HIS A 35 1.13 -7.44 -11.20
N ASP A 36 0.34 -7.63 -12.26
CA ASP A 36 -0.17 -6.55 -13.10
C ASP A 36 -1.05 -5.56 -12.31
N GLU A 37 -1.95 -6.07 -11.46
CA GLU A 37 -2.77 -5.20 -10.59
C GLU A 37 -1.91 -4.40 -9.60
N LEU A 38 -0.88 -5.03 -9.03
CA LEU A 38 0.07 -4.34 -8.15
C LEU A 38 0.83 -3.25 -8.92
N ASP A 39 1.34 -3.56 -10.11
CA ASP A 39 2.10 -2.62 -10.93
C ASP A 39 1.27 -1.41 -11.35
N GLN A 40 0.02 -1.64 -11.78
CA GLN A 40 -0.94 -0.57 -12.07
C GLN A 40 -1.19 0.30 -10.84
N PHE A 41 -1.41 -0.31 -9.67
CA PHE A 41 -1.61 0.43 -8.43
C PHE A 41 -0.39 1.30 -8.08
N LEU A 42 0.83 0.77 -8.21
CA LEU A 42 2.06 1.49 -7.90
C LEU A 42 2.34 2.62 -8.89
N THR A 43 2.03 2.41 -10.17
CA THR A 43 2.09 3.44 -11.21
C THR A 43 1.15 4.60 -10.87
N GLU A 44 -0.08 4.31 -10.45
CA GLU A 44 -1.01 5.35 -9.99
C GLU A 44 -0.51 6.06 -8.72
N LEU A 45 0.00 5.29 -7.74
CA LEU A 45 0.50 5.82 -6.46
C LEU A 45 1.65 6.81 -6.64
N THR A 46 2.52 6.59 -7.64
CA THR A 46 3.66 7.47 -7.94
C THR A 46 3.24 8.91 -8.22
N ASN A 47 2.02 9.14 -8.72
CA ASN A 47 1.49 10.49 -8.93
C ASN A 47 1.18 11.25 -7.62
N TYR A 48 1.07 10.54 -6.51
CA TYR A 48 0.69 11.10 -5.21
C TYR A 48 1.85 11.08 -4.20
N ALA A 49 2.71 10.06 -4.25
CA ALA A 49 3.82 9.90 -3.31
C ALA A 49 4.89 8.96 -3.85
N ASN A 50 6.12 9.15 -3.37
CA ASN A 50 7.16 8.13 -3.45
C ASN A 50 6.85 7.00 -2.45
N TYR A 51 7.23 5.78 -2.80
CA TYR A 51 6.97 4.60 -1.97
C TYR A 51 8.22 3.71 -1.83
N LYS A 52 8.25 2.94 -0.74
CA LYS A 52 9.09 1.75 -0.60
C LYS A 52 8.15 0.53 -0.62
N LEU A 53 8.46 -0.47 -1.46
CA LEU A 53 7.65 -1.68 -1.60
C LEU A 53 8.30 -2.86 -0.89
N SER A 54 7.53 -3.54 -0.05
CA SER A 54 7.91 -4.80 0.58
C SER A 54 6.88 -5.87 0.25
N ILE A 55 7.28 -6.89 -0.49
CA ILE A 55 6.39 -8.01 -0.88
C ILE A 55 6.61 -9.17 0.08
N ALA A 56 5.54 -9.57 0.78
CA ALA A 56 5.57 -10.75 1.63
C ALA A 56 5.43 -12.03 0.79
N VAL A 57 6.51 -12.79 0.64
CA VAL A 57 6.53 -14.05 -0.13
C VAL A 57 5.91 -15.20 0.66
N LYS A 58 6.00 -15.18 1.99
CA LYS A 58 5.42 -16.20 2.87
C LYS A 58 4.97 -15.58 4.18
N ARG A 59 3.75 -15.89 4.61
CA ARG A 59 3.29 -15.59 5.96
C ARG A 59 3.67 -16.76 6.87
N LEU A 60 4.42 -16.48 7.93
CA LEU A 60 4.67 -17.46 8.99
C LEU A 60 3.50 -17.41 9.97
N ILE A 61 2.84 -18.54 10.16
CA ILE A 61 1.80 -18.72 11.17
C ILE A 61 2.46 -19.52 12.29
N HIS A 62 2.70 -18.91 13.45
CA HIS A 62 3.07 -19.69 14.65
C HIS A 62 1.78 -20.34 15.16
N GLN A 63 1.78 -21.68 15.22
CA GLN A 63 0.75 -22.49 15.86
C GLN A 63 1.07 -22.64 17.34
#